data_AF-A0AAU2LGJ3-F1
#
_entry.id   AF-A0AAU2LGJ3-F1
#
_cell.length_a   1.000
_cell.length_b   1.000
_cell.length_c   1.000
_cell.angle_alpha   90.00
_cell.angle_beta   90.00
_cell.angle_gamma   90.00
#
_symmetry.space_group_name_H-M   'P 1'
#
loop_
_entity.id
_entity.type
_entity.pdbx_description
1 polymer ?
#
loop_
_entity_poly.entity_id
_entity_poly.type
_entity_poly.pdbx_seq_one_letter_code
_entity_poly.pdbx_strand_id
1 'polypeptide(L)'
;MLTKPTLTEHRSPWVVFTSPADPWLASETAALVQRNGLVLRLDGRELRDPGSVFRTFARELSFLGYFGHNWDALVDCLHDWHGPGHGNQDLAILIEHADDLLKSDFLGLFVSVLAQAAWNSNLRLDADGELDEWRQRIAQHFVFLLDHTAPVAFTEKAARGMDVAVALADGRLLATLTDVNWPGGDPASAPWTAGPLSFADQEILSGMTIKAIKMFRDHLGCSIHEALDILQSRSEHLRREHSNG
;
A
#
# COMPACT_ATOMS: atom_id res chain seq x y z
N MET A 1 -7.73 17.87 -6.01
CA MET A 1 -7.36 16.81 -6.97
C MET A 1 -6.26 16.02 -6.30
N LEU A 2 -6.41 14.69 -6.19
CA LEU A 2 -5.32 13.84 -5.71
C LEU A 2 -4.10 14.05 -6.61
N THR A 3 -2.92 14.20 -6.03
CA THR A 3 -1.67 14.25 -6.77
C THR A 3 -1.45 12.88 -7.42
N LYS A 4 -1.05 12.88 -8.70
CA LYS A 4 -0.73 11.65 -9.42
C LYS A 4 0.41 10.92 -8.69
N PRO A 5 0.30 9.59 -8.47
CA PRO A 5 1.36 8.82 -7.85
C PRO A 5 2.64 8.87 -8.70
N THR A 6 3.79 8.73 -8.04
CA THR A 6 5.11 8.62 -8.69
C THR A 6 5.94 7.55 -8.00
N LEU A 7 6.96 7.05 -8.68
CA LEU A 7 7.97 6.17 -8.08
C LEU A 7 9.31 6.87 -7.82
N THR A 8 9.39 8.20 -8.01
CA THR A 8 10.67 8.94 -8.02
C THR A 8 10.74 10.13 -7.06
N GLU A 9 9.70 10.35 -6.26
CA GLU A 9 9.65 11.46 -5.31
C GLU A 9 9.40 10.95 -3.90
N HIS A 10 9.93 11.67 -2.92
CA HIS A 10 9.83 11.32 -1.51
C HIS A 10 8.47 11.67 -0.89
N ARG A 11 7.37 11.26 -1.53
CA ARG A 11 6.00 11.56 -1.09
C ARG A 11 5.03 10.43 -1.43
N SER A 12 3.94 10.36 -0.69
CA SER A 12 2.88 9.38 -0.83
C SER A 12 2.13 9.56 -2.17
N PRO A 13 1.41 8.51 -2.61
CA PRO A 13 1.20 7.21 -1.95
C PRO A 13 2.44 6.31 -1.92
N TRP A 14 2.55 5.53 -0.86
CA TRP A 14 3.63 4.56 -0.64
C TRP A 14 3.37 3.24 -1.37
N VAL A 15 2.10 2.86 -1.45
CA VAL A 15 1.65 1.62 -2.08
C VAL A 15 0.59 1.92 -3.13
N VAL A 16 0.73 1.32 -4.31
CA VAL A 16 -0.20 1.47 -5.44
C VAL A 16 -0.67 0.10 -5.92
N PHE A 17 -1.96 -0.06 -6.15
CA PHE A 17 -2.55 -1.21 -6.83
C PHE A 17 -3.01 -0.77 -8.20
N THR A 18 -2.52 -1.45 -9.24
CA THR A 18 -2.89 -1.13 -10.63
C THR A 18 -2.80 -2.36 -11.54
N SER A 19 -3.23 -2.23 -12.79
CA SER A 19 -3.05 -3.25 -13.82
C SER A 19 -1.64 -3.17 -14.42
N PRO A 20 -1.01 -4.31 -14.81
CA PRO A 20 0.22 -4.31 -15.61
C PRO A 20 0.10 -3.51 -16.92
N ALA A 21 -1.12 -3.34 -17.44
CA ALA A 21 -1.39 -2.59 -18.67
C ALA A 21 -1.51 -1.07 -18.47
N ASP A 22 -1.44 -0.58 -17.23
CA ASP A 22 -1.53 0.85 -16.92
C ASP A 22 -0.30 1.60 -17.46
N PRO A 23 -0.47 2.57 -18.40
CA PRO A 23 0.65 3.32 -18.98
C PRO A 23 1.50 4.06 -17.94
N TRP A 24 0.92 4.40 -16.78
CA TRP A 24 1.65 5.02 -15.68
C TRP A 24 2.81 4.14 -15.18
N LEU A 25 2.61 2.83 -15.06
CA LEU A 25 3.63 1.92 -14.57
C LEU A 25 4.89 1.95 -15.44
N ALA A 26 4.71 1.85 -16.77
CA ALA A 26 5.81 1.87 -17.71
C ALA A 26 6.55 3.23 -17.69
N SER A 27 5.80 4.33 -17.57
CA SER A 27 6.38 5.68 -17.48
C SER A 27 7.21 5.87 -16.21
N GLU A 28 6.66 5.51 -15.05
CA GLU A 28 7.35 5.74 -13.76
C GLU A 28 8.54 4.81 -13.55
N THR A 29 8.43 3.53 -13.95
CA THR A 29 9.57 2.60 -13.88
C THR A 29 10.71 3.03 -14.80
N ALA A 30 10.39 3.52 -16.02
CA ALA A 30 11.39 4.09 -16.92
C ALA A 30 12.04 5.35 -16.33
N ALA A 31 11.26 6.26 -15.74
CA ALA A 31 11.78 7.46 -15.10
C ALA A 31 12.70 7.13 -13.90
N LEU A 32 12.31 6.15 -13.09
CA LEU A 32 13.11 5.67 -11.96
C LEU A 32 14.46 5.12 -12.42
N VAL A 33 14.45 4.22 -13.41
CA VAL A 33 15.69 3.64 -13.97
C VAL A 33 16.58 4.71 -14.61
N GLN A 34 16.00 5.69 -15.31
CA GLN A 34 16.75 6.82 -15.87
C GLN A 34 17.46 7.67 -14.80
N ARG A 35 16.93 7.71 -13.57
CA ARG A 35 17.53 8.37 -12.41
C ARG A 35 18.47 7.46 -11.61
N ASN A 36 18.89 6.34 -12.19
CA ASN A 36 19.72 5.34 -11.52
C ASN A 36 19.02 4.67 -10.33
N GLY A 37 17.69 4.63 -10.32
CA GLY A 37 16.91 3.84 -9.38
C GLY A 37 16.76 2.38 -9.83
N LEU A 38 16.26 1.54 -8.93
CA LEU A 38 16.09 0.11 -9.10
C LEU A 38 14.62 -0.28 -9.15
N VAL A 39 14.30 -1.25 -10.01
CA VAL A 39 12.99 -1.90 -10.05
C VAL A 39 13.19 -3.37 -9.77
N LEU A 40 12.68 -3.84 -8.63
CA LEU A 40 12.67 -5.25 -8.26
C LEU A 40 11.29 -5.84 -8.49
N ARG A 41 11.23 -7.13 -8.83
CA ARG A 41 9.98 -7.84 -9.12
C ARG A 41 9.88 -9.07 -8.24
N LEU A 42 8.71 -9.25 -7.62
CA LEU A 42 8.37 -10.39 -6.78
C LEU A 42 7.13 -11.06 -7.38
N ASP A 43 7.07 -12.38 -7.38
CA ASP A 43 5.87 -13.12 -7.78
C ASP A 43 4.89 -13.23 -6.60
N GLY A 44 3.77 -12.52 -6.69
CA GLY A 44 2.69 -12.52 -5.70
C GLY A 44 2.08 -13.90 -5.46
N ARG A 45 2.21 -14.85 -6.40
CA ARG A 45 1.75 -16.24 -6.23
C ARG A 45 2.61 -17.03 -5.25
N GLU A 46 3.81 -16.56 -4.92
CA GLU A 46 4.64 -17.11 -3.85
C GLU A 46 4.22 -16.59 -2.48
N LEU A 47 3.55 -15.44 -2.39
CA LEU A 47 3.21 -14.72 -1.15
C LEU A 47 1.91 -15.25 -0.51
N ARG A 48 1.85 -16.55 -0.22
CA ARG A 48 0.61 -17.23 0.21
C ARG A 48 0.33 -17.15 1.71
N ASP A 49 1.37 -16.90 2.49
CA ASP A 49 1.37 -16.86 3.95
C ASP A 49 2.52 -15.95 4.43
N PRO A 50 2.51 -15.48 5.69
CA PRO A 50 3.57 -14.61 6.20
C PRO A 50 4.98 -15.21 6.04
N GLY A 51 5.13 -16.51 6.27
CA GLY A 51 6.44 -17.17 6.14
C GLY A 51 6.95 -17.18 4.70
N SER A 52 6.07 -17.38 3.71
CA SER A 52 6.44 -17.28 2.30
C SER A 52 6.71 -15.84 1.86
N VAL A 53 6.04 -14.83 2.43
CA VAL A 53 6.39 -13.41 2.25
C VAL A 53 7.83 -13.16 2.70
N PHE A 54 8.17 -13.51 3.94
CA PHE A 54 9.50 -13.27 4.49
C PHE A 54 10.60 -13.95 3.67
N ARG A 55 10.41 -15.20 3.27
CA ARG A 55 11.38 -15.92 2.43
C ARG A 55 11.56 -15.27 1.05
N THR A 56 10.47 -14.85 0.42
CA THR A 56 10.51 -14.26 -0.92
C THR A 56 11.23 -12.91 -0.88
N PHE A 57 10.89 -12.05 0.08
CA PHE A 57 11.57 -10.76 0.26
C PHE A 57 13.06 -10.95 0.57
N ALA A 58 13.40 -11.81 1.53
CA ALA A 58 14.81 -12.05 1.88
C ALA A 58 15.63 -12.54 0.69
N ARG A 59 15.04 -13.41 -0.16
CA ARG A 59 15.67 -13.95 -1.35
C ARG A 59 15.84 -12.89 -2.44
N GLU A 60 14.77 -12.19 -2.81
CA GLU A 60 14.78 -11.24 -3.93
C GLU A 60 15.52 -9.95 -3.60
N LEU A 61 15.46 -9.50 -2.36
CA LEU A 61 16.16 -8.31 -1.89
C LEU A 61 17.55 -8.62 -1.30
N SER A 62 17.96 -9.89 -1.28
CA SER A 62 19.23 -10.33 -0.71
C SER A 62 19.45 -9.83 0.73
N PHE A 63 18.45 -9.98 1.59
CA PHE A 63 18.58 -9.63 3.00
C PHE A 63 19.68 -10.44 3.68
N LEU A 64 20.29 -9.85 4.72
CA LEU A 64 21.38 -10.48 5.45
C LEU A 64 20.88 -11.69 6.25
N GLY A 65 21.77 -12.65 6.49
CA GLY A 65 21.42 -13.96 7.08
C GLY A 65 20.89 -13.94 8.52
N TYR A 66 20.87 -12.77 9.18
CA TYR A 66 20.28 -12.58 10.50
C TYR A 66 18.84 -12.00 10.45
N PHE A 67 18.23 -11.93 9.26
CA PHE A 67 16.85 -11.49 9.10
C PHE A 67 15.88 -12.25 10.01
N GLY A 68 15.10 -11.51 10.81
CA GLY A 68 14.26 -12.07 11.89
C GLY A 68 12.99 -12.81 11.45
N HIS A 69 12.69 -12.87 10.15
CA HIS A 69 11.52 -13.58 9.58
C HIS A 69 10.18 -13.25 10.26
N ASN A 70 9.95 -11.97 10.54
CA ASN A 70 8.71 -11.44 11.08
C ASN A 70 8.43 -10.05 10.45
N TRP A 71 7.26 -9.48 10.73
CA TRP A 71 6.81 -8.23 10.11
C TRP A 71 7.68 -7.02 10.50
N ASP A 72 8.06 -6.90 11.77
CA ASP A 72 8.91 -5.81 12.26
C ASP A 72 10.29 -5.88 11.59
N ALA A 73 10.88 -7.08 11.56
CA ALA A 73 12.15 -7.31 10.86
C ALA A 73 12.06 -7.02 9.36
N LEU A 74 10.88 -7.19 8.73
CA LEU A 74 10.66 -6.85 7.33
C LEU A 74 10.65 -5.33 7.13
N VAL A 75 10.00 -4.57 8.03
CA VAL A 75 10.08 -3.10 8.04
C VAL A 75 11.54 -2.66 8.12
N ASP A 76 12.28 -3.17 9.11
CA ASP A 76 13.68 -2.81 9.35
C ASP A 76 14.56 -3.11 8.13
N CYS A 77 14.41 -4.29 7.52
CA CYS A 77 15.24 -4.69 6.38
C CYS A 77 14.88 -3.95 5.09
N LEU A 78 13.62 -3.56 4.89
CA LEU A 78 13.20 -2.74 3.75
C LEU A 78 13.67 -1.30 3.93
N HIS A 79 13.57 -0.79 5.16
CA HIS A 79 13.98 0.56 5.52
C HIS A 79 15.51 0.74 5.42
N ASP A 80 16.28 -0.20 5.96
CA ASP A 80 17.75 -0.20 5.93
C ASP A 80 18.30 -1.13 4.84
N TRP A 81 17.69 -1.07 3.66
CA TRP A 81 18.05 -2.01 2.60
C TRP A 81 19.40 -1.67 1.95
N HIS A 82 20.40 -2.54 2.16
CA HIS A 82 21.77 -2.43 1.61
C HIS A 82 22.00 -3.24 0.34
N GLY A 83 21.01 -3.32 -0.56
CA GLY A 83 21.06 -4.15 -1.77
C GLY A 83 22.23 -3.88 -2.74
N PRO A 84 22.18 -4.42 -3.98
CA PRO A 84 23.29 -4.41 -4.94
C PRO A 84 23.93 -3.03 -5.24
N GLY A 85 23.26 -1.94 -4.87
CA GLY A 85 23.73 -0.55 -4.99
C GLY A 85 24.20 0.13 -3.69
N HIS A 86 24.53 -0.62 -2.63
CA HIS A 86 24.96 -0.09 -1.33
C HIS A 86 23.93 0.83 -0.63
N GLY A 87 22.64 0.65 -0.93
CA GLY A 87 21.55 1.33 -0.21
C GLY A 87 21.35 2.82 -0.52
N ASN A 88 21.88 3.36 -1.62
CA ASN A 88 21.71 4.78 -1.99
C ASN A 88 20.90 5.00 -3.28
N GLN A 89 20.12 4.00 -3.71
CA GLN A 89 19.31 4.09 -4.93
C GLN A 89 17.82 4.07 -4.60
N ASP A 90 17.06 4.96 -5.21
CA ASP A 90 15.60 4.90 -5.23
C ASP A 90 15.13 3.52 -5.71
N LEU A 91 14.06 3.01 -5.12
CA LEU A 91 13.62 1.63 -5.23
C LEU A 91 12.10 1.55 -5.45
N ALA A 92 11.70 0.85 -6.50
CA ALA A 92 10.34 0.36 -6.67
C ALA A 92 10.30 -1.16 -6.60
N ILE A 93 9.42 -1.70 -5.78
CA ILE A 93 9.17 -3.14 -5.67
C ILE A 93 7.82 -3.46 -6.28
N LEU A 94 7.82 -4.23 -7.37
CA LEU A 94 6.64 -4.66 -8.10
C LEU A 94 6.26 -6.07 -7.66
N ILE A 95 5.08 -6.23 -7.07
CA ILE A 95 4.50 -7.53 -6.72
C ILE A 95 3.57 -7.93 -7.88
N GLU A 96 4.08 -8.79 -8.76
CA GLU A 96 3.36 -9.31 -9.92
C GLU A 96 2.30 -10.34 -9.51
N HIS A 97 1.29 -10.57 -10.35
CA HIS A 97 0.29 -11.63 -10.11
C HIS A 97 -0.36 -11.56 -8.72
N ALA A 98 -0.66 -10.35 -8.26
CA ALA A 98 -1.03 -10.09 -6.87
C ALA A 98 -2.51 -10.39 -6.56
N ASP A 99 -3.31 -10.80 -7.54
CA ASP A 99 -4.74 -11.05 -7.40
C ASP A 99 -5.10 -11.99 -6.23
N ASP A 100 -4.32 -13.07 -6.05
CA ASP A 100 -4.59 -14.07 -5.03
C ASP A 100 -4.37 -13.54 -3.60
N LEU A 101 -3.59 -12.47 -3.42
CA LEU A 101 -3.41 -11.83 -2.11
C LEU A 101 -4.70 -11.23 -1.55
N LEU A 102 -5.69 -10.96 -2.40
CA LEU A 102 -7.02 -10.54 -1.94
C LEU A 102 -7.66 -11.58 -1.00
N LYS A 103 -7.30 -12.85 -1.15
CA LYS A 103 -7.80 -13.96 -0.31
C LYS A 103 -7.07 -14.05 1.02
N SER A 104 -5.86 -13.49 1.14
CA SER A 104 -4.98 -13.61 2.31
C SER A 104 -5.38 -12.71 3.47
N ASP A 105 -5.65 -13.27 4.64
CA ASP A 105 -6.11 -12.50 5.81
C ASP A 105 -5.08 -11.46 6.30
N PHE A 106 -3.80 -11.68 6.01
CA PHE A 106 -2.71 -10.77 6.36
C PHE A 106 -2.55 -9.57 5.41
N LEU A 107 -3.32 -9.46 4.33
CA LEU A 107 -3.12 -8.42 3.31
C LEU A 107 -3.11 -6.99 3.90
N GLY A 108 -4.05 -6.66 4.79
CA GLY A 108 -4.09 -5.34 5.41
C GLY A 108 -2.81 -5.02 6.21
N LEU A 109 -2.34 -5.99 7.01
CA LEU A 109 -1.07 -5.87 7.74
C LEU A 109 0.12 -5.74 6.78
N PHE A 110 0.13 -6.50 5.69
CA PHE A 110 1.20 -6.43 4.71
C PHE A 110 1.26 -5.05 4.05
N VAL A 111 0.11 -4.47 3.65
CA VAL A 111 0.06 -3.11 3.11
C VAL A 111 0.56 -2.07 4.12
N SER A 112 0.18 -2.22 5.40
CA SER A 112 0.67 -1.37 6.50
C SER A 112 2.20 -1.42 6.64
N VAL A 113 2.78 -2.63 6.69
CA VAL A 113 4.23 -2.85 6.76
C VAL A 113 4.97 -2.22 5.57
N LEU A 114 4.47 -2.39 4.36
CA LEU A 114 5.08 -1.78 3.16
C LEU A 114 4.97 -0.26 3.20
N ALA A 115 3.82 0.28 3.60
CA ALA A 115 3.62 1.72 3.74
C ALA A 115 4.54 2.32 4.81
N GLN A 116 4.75 1.63 5.93
CA GLN A 116 5.66 2.02 7.01
C GLN A 116 7.12 2.02 6.55
N ALA A 117 7.57 0.95 5.91
CA ALA A 117 8.95 0.87 5.41
C ALA A 117 9.26 1.96 4.38
N ALA A 118 8.33 2.20 3.45
CA ALA A 118 8.43 3.31 2.50
C ALA A 118 8.49 4.64 3.24
N TRP A 119 7.57 4.90 4.16
CA TRP A 119 7.53 6.15 4.92
C TRP A 119 8.84 6.42 5.68
N ASN A 120 9.42 5.41 6.37
CA ASN A 120 10.73 5.53 7.03
C ASN A 120 11.85 5.92 6.03
N SER A 121 11.91 5.23 4.89
CA SER A 121 12.95 5.43 3.87
C SER A 121 12.86 6.79 3.18
N ASN A 122 11.63 7.21 2.84
CA ASN A 122 11.36 8.46 2.13
C ASN A 122 11.62 9.69 3.02
N LEU A 123 11.50 9.56 4.34
CA LEU A 123 11.62 10.68 5.28
C LEU A 123 12.94 10.73 6.03
N ARG A 124 13.78 9.69 5.95
CA ARG A 124 15.02 9.48 6.72
C ARG A 124 14.73 9.30 8.21
N LEU A 125 13.80 8.43 8.53
CA LEU A 125 13.56 8.09 9.93
C LEU A 125 14.44 6.91 10.30
N ASP A 126 14.89 6.80 11.54
CA ASP A 126 15.53 5.60 12.06
C ASP A 126 14.46 4.56 12.49
N ALA A 127 14.92 3.46 13.11
CA ALA A 127 14.02 2.40 13.58
C ALA A 127 13.05 2.87 14.67
N ASP A 128 13.38 3.95 15.39
CA ASP A 128 12.53 4.55 16.43
C ASP A 128 11.57 5.61 15.84
N GLY A 129 11.65 5.89 14.53
CA GLY A 129 10.83 6.88 13.85
C GLY A 129 11.32 8.32 14.00
N GLU A 130 12.58 8.52 14.39
CA GLU A 130 13.23 9.82 14.57
C GLU A 130 14.10 10.17 13.36
N LEU A 131 14.31 11.46 13.10
CA LEU A 131 15.11 11.89 11.94
C LEU A 131 16.58 11.45 12.07
N ASP A 132 17.06 10.68 11.11
CA ASP A 132 18.46 10.28 10.96
C ASP A 132 19.22 11.26 10.06
N GLU A 133 20.08 12.07 10.67
CA GLU A 133 20.92 13.07 10.01
C GLU A 133 22.02 12.46 9.12
N TRP A 134 22.33 11.17 9.28
CA TRP A 134 23.42 10.49 8.58
C TRP A 134 22.93 9.69 7.36
N ARG A 135 21.64 9.38 7.27
CA ARG A 135 21.04 8.67 6.14
C ARG A 135 20.58 9.60 5.01
N GLN A 136 20.64 9.12 3.78
CA GLN A 136 20.03 9.79 2.63
C GLN A 136 18.56 9.40 2.49
N ARG A 137 17.74 10.29 1.89
CA ARG A 137 16.37 9.90 1.48
C ARG A 137 16.46 8.97 0.30
N ILE A 138 15.65 7.93 0.34
CA ILE A 138 15.49 6.98 -0.76
C ILE A 138 14.01 6.97 -1.11
N ALA A 139 13.68 7.25 -2.38
CA ALA A 139 12.33 7.05 -2.85
C ALA A 139 12.05 5.56 -2.88
N GLN A 140 11.29 5.07 -1.89
CA GLN A 140 10.88 3.67 -1.82
C GLN A 140 9.37 3.57 -2.01
N HIS A 141 8.95 2.80 -3.03
CA HIS A 141 7.54 2.60 -3.36
C HIS A 141 7.23 1.14 -3.69
N PHE A 142 5.98 0.74 -3.44
CA PHE A 142 5.50 -0.61 -3.70
C PHE A 142 4.33 -0.59 -4.67
N VAL A 143 4.31 -1.52 -5.62
CA VAL A 143 3.21 -1.65 -6.59
C VAL A 143 2.71 -3.08 -6.64
N PHE A 144 1.42 -3.28 -6.37
CA PHE A 144 0.72 -4.53 -6.59
C PHE A 144 0.14 -4.52 -8.00
N LEU A 145 0.55 -5.48 -8.81
CA LEU A 145 0.10 -5.62 -10.20
C LEU A 145 -0.98 -6.70 -10.27
N LEU A 146 -2.17 -6.28 -10.69
CA LEU A 146 -3.38 -7.08 -10.74
C LEU A 146 -3.69 -7.48 -12.19
N ASP A 147 -3.64 -8.77 -12.47
CA ASP A 147 -3.82 -9.30 -13.83
C ASP A 147 -5.28 -9.24 -14.27
N HIS A 148 -6.20 -9.51 -13.34
CA HIS A 148 -7.62 -9.73 -13.66
C HIS A 148 -8.57 -9.04 -12.67
N THR A 149 -8.09 -8.70 -11.49
CA THR A 149 -8.87 -8.08 -10.42
C THR A 149 -8.79 -6.56 -10.49
N ALA A 150 -9.93 -5.89 -10.42
CA ALA A 150 -9.94 -4.42 -10.39
C ALA A 150 -9.33 -3.91 -9.06
N PRO A 151 -8.51 -2.83 -9.08
CA PRO A 151 -7.91 -2.27 -7.86
C PRO A 151 -8.91 -1.93 -6.75
N VAL A 152 -10.12 -1.49 -7.11
CA VAL A 152 -11.20 -1.19 -6.15
C VAL A 152 -11.55 -2.39 -5.26
N ALA A 153 -11.41 -3.62 -5.72
CA ALA A 153 -11.71 -4.82 -4.93
C ALA A 153 -10.80 -4.96 -3.69
N PHE A 154 -9.61 -4.36 -3.72
CA PHE A 154 -8.65 -4.40 -2.62
C PHE A 154 -8.92 -3.33 -1.54
N THR A 155 -9.76 -2.32 -1.83
CA THR A 155 -9.94 -1.13 -0.98
C THR A 155 -10.23 -1.48 0.47
N GLU A 156 -11.25 -2.31 0.69
CA GLU A 156 -11.69 -2.70 2.03
C GLU A 156 -10.61 -3.49 2.78
N LYS A 157 -9.88 -4.37 2.11
CA LYS A 157 -8.90 -5.23 2.78
C LYS A 157 -7.60 -4.49 3.08
N ALA A 158 -7.18 -3.59 2.18
CA ALA A 158 -6.05 -2.69 2.39
C ALA A 158 -6.33 -1.71 3.54
N ALA A 159 -7.53 -1.11 3.59
CA ALA A 159 -7.92 -0.14 4.62
C ALA A 159 -8.05 -0.72 6.04
N ARG A 160 -7.95 -2.05 6.21
CA ARG A 160 -7.89 -2.70 7.53
C ARG A 160 -6.48 -2.78 8.10
N GLY A 161 -5.46 -2.44 7.31
CA GLY A 161 -4.11 -2.28 7.84
C GLY A 161 -4.12 -1.24 8.95
N MET A 162 -3.36 -1.50 10.01
CA MET A 162 -3.14 -0.52 11.06
C MET A 162 -2.55 0.74 10.45
N ASP A 163 -3.15 1.89 10.78
CA ASP A 163 -2.75 3.20 10.29
C ASP A 163 -2.70 3.33 8.76
N VAL A 164 -3.51 2.57 8.01
CA VAL A 164 -3.57 2.67 6.54
C VAL A 164 -4.74 3.55 6.09
N ALA A 165 -4.43 4.54 5.26
CA ALA A 165 -5.38 5.37 4.55
C ALA A 165 -5.40 4.97 3.07
N VAL A 166 -6.58 4.95 2.45
CA VAL A 166 -6.74 4.61 1.04
C VAL A 166 -7.48 5.67 0.25
N ALA A 167 -7.22 5.73 -1.05
CA ALA A 167 -7.97 6.53 -2.01
C ALA A 167 -8.01 5.85 -3.38
N LEU A 168 -9.01 6.19 -4.19
CA LEU A 168 -9.09 5.76 -5.59
C LEU A 168 -8.83 6.95 -6.50
N ALA A 169 -7.92 6.80 -7.45
CA ALA A 169 -7.62 7.84 -8.43
C ALA A 169 -7.19 7.22 -9.75
N ASP A 170 -7.80 7.69 -10.85
CA ASP A 170 -7.50 7.25 -12.22
C ASP A 170 -7.49 5.72 -12.40
N GLY A 171 -8.42 5.02 -11.74
CA GLY A 171 -8.54 3.56 -11.80
C GLY A 171 -7.51 2.80 -10.95
N ARG A 172 -6.72 3.49 -10.12
CA ARG A 172 -5.75 2.90 -9.18
C ARG A 172 -6.29 2.98 -7.76
N LEU A 173 -6.00 1.95 -6.96
CA LEU A 173 -6.12 2.05 -5.51
C LEU A 173 -4.76 2.48 -4.97
N LEU A 174 -4.78 3.53 -4.17
CA LEU A 174 -3.60 4.13 -3.57
C LEU A 174 -3.69 3.92 -2.05
N ALA A 175 -2.56 3.64 -1.42
CA ALA A 175 -2.47 3.50 0.03
C ALA A 175 -1.27 4.25 0.62
N THR A 176 -1.51 4.84 1.78
CA THR A 176 -0.55 5.61 2.58
C THR A 176 -0.82 5.38 4.06
N LEU A 177 -0.06 6.05 4.94
CA LEU A 177 -0.31 6.03 6.38
C LEU A 177 -1.31 7.13 6.81
N THR A 178 -2.14 6.86 7.82
CA THR A 178 -3.20 7.78 8.30
C THR A 178 -2.70 8.92 9.16
N ASP A 179 -1.54 8.77 9.82
CA ASP A 179 -1.08 9.77 10.79
C ASP A 179 -0.18 10.83 10.15
N VAL A 180 -0.75 12.03 10.00
CA VAL A 180 -0.06 13.25 9.56
C VAL A 180 0.67 13.96 10.70
N ASN A 181 0.48 13.54 11.96
CA ASN A 181 1.07 14.18 13.15
C ASN A 181 2.39 13.54 13.59
N TRP A 182 2.82 12.44 12.97
CA TRP A 182 4.17 11.92 13.17
C TRP A 182 5.19 12.81 12.45
N PRO A 183 6.40 13.07 12.98
CA PRO A 183 7.42 13.83 12.27
C PRO A 183 7.61 13.34 10.83
N GLY A 184 7.32 14.22 9.85
CA GLY A 184 7.38 13.90 8.43
C GLY A 184 6.05 13.52 7.76
N GLY A 185 4.90 13.75 8.41
CA GLY A 185 3.57 13.65 7.78
C GLY A 185 3.55 14.28 6.38
N ASP A 186 3.27 13.47 5.36
CA ASP A 186 3.40 13.90 3.97
C ASP A 186 2.32 14.95 3.61
N PRO A 187 2.70 16.16 3.16
CA PRO A 187 1.75 17.22 2.80
C PRO A 187 0.87 16.91 1.57
N ALA A 188 1.07 15.81 0.84
CA ALA A 188 0.15 15.39 -0.24
C ALA A 188 -1.20 14.81 0.27
N SER A 189 -1.44 14.85 1.59
CA SER A 189 -2.50 14.12 2.31
C SER A 189 -3.89 14.79 2.35
N ALA A 190 -4.50 15.14 1.21
CA ALA A 190 -5.90 15.59 1.22
C ALA A 190 -6.59 15.29 -0.13
N PRO A 191 -7.24 14.13 -0.30
CA PRO A 191 -8.29 13.57 0.56
C PRO A 191 -8.18 12.04 0.72
N TRP A 192 -7.44 11.57 1.73
CA TRP A 192 -7.36 10.15 2.06
C TRP A 192 -8.36 9.82 3.16
N THR A 193 -8.90 8.60 3.21
CA THR A 193 -9.71 8.19 4.38
C THR A 193 -8.82 7.98 5.58
N ALA A 194 -9.06 8.70 6.67
CA ALA A 194 -8.45 8.35 7.95
C ALA A 194 -9.14 7.10 8.51
N GLY A 195 -8.44 5.97 8.54
CA GLY A 195 -8.91 4.73 9.14
C GLY A 195 -9.82 3.86 8.25
N PRO A 196 -10.32 2.73 8.80
CA PRO A 196 -11.12 1.76 8.07
C PRO A 196 -12.38 2.37 7.45
N LEU A 197 -12.95 1.71 6.42
CA LEU A 197 -14.17 2.11 5.72
C LEU A 197 -15.45 2.12 6.60
N SER A 198 -15.29 2.08 7.93
CA SER A 198 -16.35 1.99 8.92
C SER A 198 -17.21 3.24 9.03
N PHE A 199 -16.77 4.38 8.45
CA PHE A 199 -17.53 5.62 8.44
C PHE A 199 -18.92 5.48 7.78
N ALA A 200 -19.13 4.46 6.93
CA ALA A 200 -20.43 4.18 6.29
C ALA A 200 -21.18 2.98 6.93
N ASP A 201 -20.67 2.37 8.00
CA ASP A 201 -21.24 1.13 8.56
C ASP A 201 -22.67 1.31 9.07
N GLN A 202 -22.95 2.43 9.75
CA GLN A 202 -24.30 2.70 10.27
C GLN A 202 -25.32 2.77 9.13
N GLU A 203 -24.98 3.46 8.04
CA GLU A 203 -25.82 3.54 6.85
C GLU A 203 -26.03 2.19 6.19
N ILE A 204 -24.98 1.37 6.09
CA ILE A 204 -25.06 0.03 5.53
C ILE A 204 -25.99 -0.85 6.36
N LEU A 205 -25.79 -0.88 7.68
CA LEU A 205 -26.58 -1.68 8.62
C LEU A 205 -28.05 -1.21 8.67
N SER A 206 -28.30 0.08 8.46
CA SER A 206 -29.64 0.65 8.43
C SER A 206 -30.34 0.53 7.07
N GLY A 207 -29.72 -0.12 6.08
CA GLY A 207 -30.28 -0.27 4.73
C GLY A 207 -30.30 1.04 3.90
N MET A 208 -29.57 2.07 4.32
CA MET A 208 -29.48 3.37 3.64
C MET A 208 -28.46 3.33 2.49
N THR A 209 -28.65 2.42 1.52
CA THR A 209 -27.72 2.12 0.42
C THR A 209 -27.28 3.36 -0.36
N ILE A 210 -28.22 4.25 -0.73
CA ILE A 210 -27.91 5.46 -1.50
C ILE A 210 -27.00 6.41 -0.70
N LYS A 211 -27.25 6.53 0.60
CA LYS A 211 -26.45 7.38 1.49
C LYS A 211 -25.04 6.82 1.65
N ALA A 212 -24.90 5.50 1.86
CA ALA A 212 -23.61 4.84 1.95
C ALA A 212 -22.79 4.97 0.65
N ILE A 213 -23.40 4.78 -0.52
CA ILE A 213 -22.74 4.99 -1.83
C ILE A 213 -22.24 6.43 -1.94
N LYS A 214 -23.09 7.41 -1.57
CA LYS A 214 -22.68 8.82 -1.60
C LYS A 214 -21.49 9.07 -0.68
N MET A 215 -21.50 8.50 0.53
CA MET A 215 -20.38 8.62 1.48
C MET A 215 -19.08 8.06 0.90
N PHE A 216 -19.10 6.88 0.28
CA PHE A 216 -17.90 6.31 -0.36
C PHE A 216 -17.39 7.17 -1.52
N ARG A 217 -18.27 7.66 -2.39
CA ARG A 217 -17.87 8.55 -3.49
C ARG A 217 -17.21 9.81 -2.98
N ASP A 218 -17.84 10.45 -2.00
CA ASP A 218 -17.40 11.74 -1.47
C ASP A 218 -16.07 11.58 -0.69
N HIS A 219 -15.88 10.49 0.06
CA HIS A 219 -14.68 10.27 0.87
C HIS A 219 -13.50 9.65 0.10
N LEU A 220 -13.76 8.77 -0.88
CA LEU A 220 -12.71 8.06 -1.62
C LEU A 220 -12.40 8.68 -2.99
N GLY A 221 -13.17 9.69 -3.42
CA GLY A 221 -13.04 10.30 -4.74
C GLY A 221 -13.44 9.36 -5.89
N CYS A 222 -14.18 8.30 -5.60
CA CYS A 222 -14.46 7.22 -6.55
C CYS A 222 -15.74 7.44 -7.38
N SER A 223 -15.85 6.70 -8.48
CA SER A 223 -17.04 6.64 -9.32
C SER A 223 -18.22 5.94 -8.63
N ILE A 224 -19.41 6.05 -9.22
CA ILE A 224 -20.61 5.36 -8.68
C ILE A 224 -20.44 3.84 -8.69
N HIS A 225 -19.82 3.29 -9.74
CA HIS A 225 -19.60 1.85 -9.86
C HIS A 225 -18.60 1.35 -8.82
N GLU A 226 -17.48 2.06 -8.64
CA GLU A 226 -16.50 1.74 -7.61
C GLU A 226 -17.10 1.83 -6.20
N ALA A 227 -17.89 2.86 -5.93
CA ALA A 227 -18.59 2.98 -4.64
C ALA A 227 -19.59 1.84 -4.40
N LEU A 228 -20.19 1.29 -5.46
CA LEU A 228 -21.08 0.14 -5.37
C LEU A 228 -20.29 -1.14 -5.04
N ASP A 229 -19.14 -1.35 -5.67
CA ASP A 229 -18.27 -2.51 -5.40
C ASP A 229 -17.75 -2.48 -3.95
N ILE A 230 -17.33 -1.29 -3.49
CA ILE A 230 -16.89 -1.05 -2.11
C ILE A 230 -18.02 -1.35 -1.11
N LEU A 231 -19.22 -0.82 -1.38
CA LEU A 231 -20.41 -1.07 -0.56
C LEU A 231 -20.71 -2.57 -0.45
N GLN A 232 -20.66 -3.31 -1.56
CA GLN A 232 -20.92 -4.75 -1.58
C GLN A 232 -19.91 -5.50 -0.71
N SER A 233 -18.62 -5.24 -0.92
CA SER A 233 -17.54 -5.85 -0.13
C SER A 233 -17.67 -5.55 1.37
N ARG A 234 -17.94 -4.29 1.74
CA ARG A 234 -18.11 -3.89 3.15
C ARG A 234 -19.34 -4.54 3.78
N SER A 235 -20.47 -4.62 3.05
CA SER A 235 -21.69 -5.27 3.52
C SER A 235 -21.49 -6.77 3.79
N GLU A 236 -20.75 -7.47 2.93
CA GLU A 236 -20.39 -8.88 3.12
C GLU A 236 -19.49 -9.10 4.33
N HIS A 237 -18.59 -8.16 4.60
CA HIS A 237 -17.77 -8.21 5.80
C HIS A 237 -18.58 -8.03 7.08
N LEU A 238 -19.40 -6.99 7.17
CA LEU A 238 -20.24 -6.71 8.34
C LEU A 238 -21.18 -7.88 8.67
N ARG A 239 -21.70 -8.56 7.63
CA ARG A 239 -22.51 -9.78 7.79
C ARG A 239 -21.73 -10.93 8.41
N ARG A 240 -20.46 -11.11 8.04
CA ARG A 240 -19.58 -12.14 8.62
C ARG A 240 -19.24 -11.85 10.08
N GLU A 241 -18.98 -10.59 10.42
CA GLU A 241 -18.71 -10.20 11.81
C GLU A 241 -19.93 -10.44 12.71
N HIS A 242 -21.13 -10.06 12.28
CA HIS A 242 -22.37 -10.32 13.02
C HIS A 242 -22.71 -11.82 13.16
N SER A 243 -22.23 -12.67 12.26
CA SER A 243 -22.48 -14.12 12.33
C SER A 243 -21.50 -14.86 13.25
N ASN A 244 -20.37 -14.22 13.61
CA ASN A 244 -19.30 -14.79 14.41
C ASN A 244 -19.26 -14.25 15.86
N GLY A 245 -20.16 -13.32 16.21
CA GLY A 245 -20.34 -12.79 17.56
C GLY A 245 -21.61 -13.32 18.22
#